data_AF-A0A356RCR4-F1
#
_entry.id   AF-A0A356RCR4-F1
#
_cell.length_a   1.000
_cell.length_b   1.000
_cell.length_c   1.000
_cell.angle_alpha   90.00
_cell.angle_beta   90.00
_cell.angle_gamma   90.00
#
_symmetry.space_group_name_H-M   'P 1'
#
loop_
_entity.id
_entity.type
_entity.pdbx_description
1 polymer ?
#
loop_
_entity_poly.entity_id
_entity_poly.type
_entity_poly.pdbx_seq_one_letter_code
_entity_poly.pdbx_strand_id
1 'polypeptide(L)'
;MQDSLLHWVGLAKAQAGDFEGAIAIGNAHPDFANREGLLVLAVGAAAEQGHFERAFSIAEGIPSESGHWVNALGWIALAQMKNGDIQGAFETAGQVG
;
A
#
# COMPACT_ATOMS: atom_id res chain seq x y z
N MET A 1 -14.66 -17.56 -3.76
CA MET A 1 -13.55 -18.17 -4.55
C MET A 1 -13.01 -17.22 -5.60
N GLN A 2 -13.86 -16.50 -6.35
CA GLN A 2 -13.41 -15.54 -7.37
C GLN A 2 -12.62 -14.36 -6.78
N ASP A 3 -13.08 -13.80 -5.66
CA ASP A 3 -12.43 -12.64 -5.02
C ASP A 3 -11.04 -12.98 -4.47
N SER A 4 -10.84 -14.22 -4.00
CA SER A 4 -9.54 -14.72 -3.55
C SER A 4 -8.53 -14.81 -4.69
N LEU A 5 -8.97 -15.13 -5.90
CA LEU A 5 -8.12 -15.20 -7.09
C LEU A 5 -7.73 -13.79 -7.57
N LEU A 6 -8.68 -12.87 -7.55
CA LEU A 6 -8.44 -11.46 -7.90
C LEU A 6 -7.47 -10.78 -6.93
N HIS A 7 -7.51 -11.15 -5.65
CA HIS A 7 -6.52 -10.71 -4.66
C HIS A 7 -5.08 -11.05 -5.11
N TRP A 8 -4.82 -12.29 -5.52
CA TRP A 8 -3.51 -12.71 -6.02
C TRP A 8 -3.10 -12.00 -7.31
N VAL A 9 -4.05 -11.74 -8.21
CA VAL A 9 -3.79 -10.97 -9.44
C VAL A 9 -3.44 -9.52 -9.13
N GLY A 10 -4.18 -8.89 -8.21
CA GLY A 10 -3.88 -7.54 -7.74
C GLY A 10 -2.50 -7.44 -7.10
N LEU A 11 -2.15 -8.41 -6.25
CA LEU A 11 -0.81 -8.51 -5.66
C LEU A 11 0.28 -8.65 -6.73
N ALA A 12 0.11 -9.57 -7.68
CA ALA A 12 1.09 -9.78 -8.74
C ALA A 12 1.29 -8.52 -9.60
N LYS A 13 0.22 -7.77 -9.88
CA LYS A 13 0.28 -6.47 -10.58
C LYS A 13 1.06 -5.43 -9.77
N ALA A 14 0.76 -5.27 -8.48
CA ALA A 14 1.50 -4.36 -7.60
C ALA A 14 2.99 -4.69 -7.55
N GLN A 15 3.34 -5.97 -7.39
CA GLN A 15 4.74 -6.42 -7.39
C GLN A 15 5.44 -6.21 -8.72
N ALA A 16 4.71 -6.24 -9.84
CA ALA A 16 5.22 -5.92 -11.17
C ALA A 16 5.27 -4.39 -11.45
N GLY A 17 4.89 -3.54 -10.49
CA GLY A 17 4.84 -2.09 -10.64
C GLY A 17 3.55 -1.54 -11.29
N ASP A 18 2.60 -2.42 -11.64
CA ASP A 18 1.26 -2.04 -12.12
C ASP A 18 0.34 -1.72 -10.95
N PHE A 19 0.64 -0.62 -10.25
CA PHE A 19 -0.13 -0.17 -9.08
C PHE A 19 -1.58 0.18 -9.45
N GLU A 20 -1.79 0.83 -10.60
CA GLU A 20 -3.13 1.21 -11.07
C GLU A 20 -3.99 -0.03 -11.38
N GLY A 21 -3.40 -1.05 -12.00
CA GLY A 21 -4.08 -2.31 -12.24
C GLY A 21 -4.44 -3.04 -10.93
N ALA A 22 -3.58 -2.98 -9.92
CA ALA A 22 -3.88 -3.52 -8.59
C ALA A 22 -5.04 -2.79 -7.90
N ILE A 23 -5.03 -1.44 -7.95
CA ILE A 23 -6.07 -0.58 -7.39
C ILE A 23 -7.41 -0.79 -8.11
N ALA A 24 -7.40 -0.89 -9.44
CA ALA A 24 -8.59 -1.10 -10.25
C ALA A 24 -9.32 -2.41 -9.88
N ILE A 25 -8.57 -3.48 -9.60
CA ILE A 25 -9.14 -4.76 -9.15
C ILE A 25 -9.86 -4.59 -7.81
N GLY A 26 -9.23 -3.89 -6.85
CA GLY A 26 -9.82 -3.61 -5.54
C GLY A 26 -11.05 -2.71 -5.60
N ASN A 27 -11.07 -1.72 -6.51
CA ASN A 27 -12.23 -0.85 -6.72
C ASN A 27 -13.41 -1.58 -7.39
N ALA A 28 -13.13 -2.53 -8.28
CA ALA A 28 -14.16 -3.29 -8.99
C ALA A 28 -14.88 -4.32 -8.10
N HIS A 29 -14.30 -4.67 -6.95
CA HIS A 29 -14.81 -5.72 -6.05
C HIS A 29 -14.89 -5.17 -4.61
N PRO A 30 -15.91 -4.35 -4.30
CA PRO A 30 -16.00 -3.59 -3.06
C PRO A 30 -16.38 -4.41 -1.81
N ASP A 31 -16.37 -5.75 -1.89
CA ASP A 31 -16.58 -6.58 -0.70
C ASP A 31 -15.40 -6.33 0.26
N PHE A 32 -15.73 -5.68 1.36
CA PHE A 32 -15.01 -4.53 1.94
C PHE A 32 -13.61 -4.83 2.48
N ALA A 33 -13.26 -6.10 2.70
CA ALA A 33 -11.98 -6.52 3.25
C ALA A 33 -10.84 -6.55 2.22
N ASN A 34 -11.14 -6.76 0.94
CA ASN A 34 -10.11 -6.98 -0.08
C ASN A 34 -9.52 -5.68 -0.63
N ARG A 35 -10.30 -4.59 -0.67
CA ARG A 35 -9.86 -3.33 -1.28
C ARG A 35 -8.72 -2.69 -0.47
N GLU A 36 -8.91 -2.46 0.82
CA GLU A 36 -7.89 -1.82 1.67
C GLU A 36 -6.64 -2.70 1.77
N GLY A 37 -6.81 -4.02 1.86
CA GLY A 37 -5.69 -4.97 1.79
C GLY A 37 -4.89 -4.84 0.50
N LEU A 38 -5.54 -4.73 -0.66
CA LEU A 38 -4.88 -4.50 -1.95
C LEU A 38 -4.16 -3.15 -2.01
N LEU A 39 -4.74 -2.10 -1.43
CA LEU A 39 -4.07 -0.80 -1.33
C LEU A 39 -2.80 -0.90 -0.48
N VAL A 40 -2.84 -1.56 0.69
CA VAL A 40 -1.66 -1.77 1.53
C VAL A 40 -0.56 -2.53 0.78
N LEU A 41 -0.92 -3.56 0.00
CA LEU A 41 0.03 -4.30 -0.82
C LEU A 41 0.64 -3.43 -1.92
N ALA A 42 -0.17 -2.59 -2.58
CA ALA A 42 0.31 -1.64 -3.57
C ALA A 42 1.23 -0.57 -2.97
N VAL A 43 0.92 -0.07 -1.77
CA VAL A 43 1.78 0.83 -1.00
C VAL A 43 3.14 0.17 -0.74
N GLY A 44 3.14 -1.04 -0.19
CA GLY A 44 4.36 -1.78 0.12
C GLY A 44 5.22 -2.01 -1.12
N ALA A 45 4.61 -2.47 -2.21
CA ALA A 45 5.34 -2.70 -3.47
C ALA A 45 5.92 -1.43 -4.08
N ALA A 46 5.20 -0.30 -4.03
CA ALA A 46 5.71 0.99 -4.48
C ALA A 46 6.86 1.48 -3.60
N ALA A 47 6.72 1.37 -2.27
CA ALA A 47 7.72 1.80 -1.31
C ALA A 47 9.01 0.97 -1.41
N GLU A 48 8.91 -0.36 -1.56
CA GLU A 48 10.07 -1.25 -1.73
C GLU A 48 10.87 -0.96 -3.00
N GLN A 49 10.22 -0.41 -4.04
CA GLN A 49 10.88 0.07 -5.26
C GLN A 49 11.43 1.51 -5.13
N GLY A 50 11.27 2.14 -3.95
CA GLY A 50 11.69 3.51 -3.69
C GLY A 50 10.75 4.58 -4.26
N HIS A 51 9.55 4.21 -4.73
CA HIS A 51 8.54 5.15 -5.21
C HIS A 51 7.70 5.71 -4.04
N PHE A 52 8.36 6.43 -3.13
CA PHE A 52 7.74 6.86 -1.87
C PHE A 52 6.56 7.82 -2.08
N GLU A 53 6.69 8.81 -2.96
CA GLU A 53 5.58 9.73 -3.26
C GLU A 53 4.36 8.99 -3.78
N ARG A 54 4.60 7.96 -4.61
CA ARG A 54 3.52 7.12 -5.13
C ARG A 54 2.90 6.26 -4.02
N ALA A 55 3.72 5.69 -3.14
CA ALA A 55 3.25 4.91 -2.00
C ALA A 55 2.35 5.77 -1.09
N PHE A 56 2.74 7.01 -0.79
CA PHE A 56 1.89 7.94 -0.04
C PHE A 56 0.56 8.25 -0.75
N SER A 57 0.60 8.56 -2.04
CA SER A 57 -0.62 8.83 -2.83
C SER A 57 -1.59 7.63 -2.85
N ILE A 58 -1.08 6.40 -2.84
CA ILE A 58 -1.93 5.20 -2.73
C ILE A 58 -2.48 5.05 -1.31
N ALA A 59 -1.65 5.32 -0.29
CA ALA A 59 -2.06 5.26 1.10
C ALA A 59 -3.22 6.23 1.37
N GLU A 60 -3.23 7.43 0.79
CA GLU A 60 -4.33 8.43 0.89
C GLU A 60 -5.70 7.87 0.50
N GLY A 61 -5.75 6.79 -0.29
CA GLY A 61 -6.98 6.07 -0.62
C GLY A 61 -7.51 5.12 0.47
N ILE A 62 -6.80 5.01 1.60
CA ILE A 62 -7.15 4.20 2.78
C ILE A 62 -7.63 5.15 3.89
N PRO A 63 -8.79 4.88 4.53
CA PRO A 63 -9.28 5.70 5.63
C PRO A 63 -8.28 5.76 6.79
N SER A 64 -8.02 6.96 7.31
CA SER A 64 -7.02 7.20 8.37
C SER A 64 -7.30 6.44 9.67
N GLU A 65 -8.57 6.17 9.97
CA GLU A 65 -9.02 5.42 11.13
C GLU A 65 -8.88 3.88 10.95
N SER A 66 -8.54 3.42 9.75
CA SER A 66 -8.36 2.00 9.46
C SER A 66 -7.00 1.50 9.94
N GLY A 67 -6.95 0.28 10.48
CA GLY A 67 -5.68 -0.41 10.74
C GLY A 67 -4.84 -0.63 9.46
N HIS A 68 -5.47 -0.59 8.27
CA HIS A 68 -4.76 -0.63 7.00
C HIS A 68 -3.95 0.63 6.72
N TRP A 69 -4.40 1.81 7.19
CA TRP A 69 -3.65 3.06 7.05
C TRP A 69 -2.35 3.01 7.85
N VAL A 70 -2.44 2.56 9.11
CA VAL A 70 -1.30 2.31 9.99
C VAL A 70 -0.29 1.35 9.33
N ASN A 71 -0.79 0.25 8.78
CA ASN A 71 0.05 -0.74 8.08
C ASN A 71 0.72 -0.15 6.83
N ALA A 72 0.00 0.65 6.04
CA ALA A 72 0.51 1.31 4.85
C ALA A 72 1.68 2.26 5.17
N LEU A 73 1.49 3.14 6.16
CA LEU A 73 2.56 4.05 6.61
C LEU A 73 3.75 3.28 7.20
N GLY A 74 3.50 2.18 7.92
CA GLY A 74 4.55 1.29 8.41
C GLY A 74 5.41 0.69 7.30
N TRP A 75 4.80 0.26 6.19
CA TRP A 75 5.54 -0.22 5.02
C TRP A 75 6.41 0.87 4.38
N ILE A 76 5.88 2.09 4.26
CA ILE A 76 6.62 3.23 3.73
C ILE A 76 7.82 3.55 4.61
N ALA A 77 7.61 3.69 5.92
CA ALA A 77 8.68 3.98 6.89
C ALA A 77 9.77 2.90 6.87
N LEU A 78 9.37 1.62 6.82
CA LEU A 78 10.33 0.51 6.72
C LEU A 78 11.17 0.59 5.44
N ALA A 79 10.54 0.89 4.31
CA ALA A 79 11.24 1.00 3.03
C ALA A 79 12.14 2.23 2.96
N GLN A 80 11.73 3.37 3.50
CA GLN A 80 12.57 4.56 3.68
C GLN A 80 13.84 4.21 4.48
N MET A 81 13.67 3.52 5.61
CA MET A 81 14.79 3.06 6.44
C MET A 81 15.74 2.14 5.66
N LYS A 82 15.21 1.17 4.90
CA LYS A 82 16.00 0.27 4.04
C LYS A 82 16.78 1.02 2.96
N ASN A 83 16.23 2.11 2.42
CA ASN A 83 16.89 2.98 1.43
C ASN A 83 17.83 4.03 2.06
N GLY A 84 17.96 4.07 3.39
CA GLY A 84 18.82 5.02 4.10
C GLY A 84 18.17 6.37 4.41
N ASP A 85 16.89 6.57 4.09
CA ASP A 85 16.10 7.73 4.50
C ASP A 85 15.60 7.56 5.94
N ILE A 86 16.53 7.66 6.89
CA ILE A 86 16.27 7.46 8.31
C ILE A 86 15.32 8.55 8.84
N GLN A 87 15.55 9.80 8.44
CA GLN A 87 14.73 10.93 8.90
C GLN A 87 13.29 10.80 8.37
N GLY A 88 13.12 10.55 7.07
CA GLY A 88 11.80 10.35 6.48
C GLY A 88 11.06 9.17 7.09
N ALA A 89 11.75 8.07 7.42
CA ALA A 89 11.13 6.95 8.12
C ALA A 89 10.52 7.35 9.48
N PHE A 90 11.22 8.18 10.27
CA PHE A 90 10.71 8.69 11.54
C PHE A 90 9.55 9.67 11.36
N GLU A 91 9.62 10.55 10.36
CA GLU A 91 8.53 11.49 10.05
C GLU A 91 7.26 10.72 9.65
N THR A 92 7.38 9.70 8.80
CA THR A 92 6.27 8.82 8.41
C THR A 92 5.70 8.06 9.60
N ALA A 93 6.55 7.47 10.46
CA ALA A 93 6.09 6.76 11.65
C ALA A 93 5.40 7.69 12.66
N GLY A 94 5.77 8.98 12.68
CA GLY A 94 5.12 10.00 13.51
C GLY A 94 3.71 10.39 13.08
N GLN A 95 3.32 10.10 11.83
CA GLN A 95 1.95 10.36 11.34
C GLN A 95 0.92 9.36 11.85
N VAL A 96 1.38 8.28 12.50
CA VAL A 96 0.57 7.13 12.90
C VAL A 96 0.14 7.18 14.38
N GLY A 97 0.50 8.25 15.11
CA GLY A 97 0.16 8.48 16.52
C GLY A 97 -0.79 9.67 16.70
#